data_AF-A0A2N1QMU5-F1
#
_entry.id   AF-A0A2N1QMU5-F1
#
_cell.length_a   1.000
_cell.length_b   1.000
_cell.length_c   1.000
_cell.angle_alpha   90.00
_cell.angle_beta   90.00
_cell.angle_gamma   90.00
#
_symmetry.space_group_name_H-M   'P 1'
#
loop_
_entity.id
_entity.type
_entity.pdbx_description
1 polymer ?
#
loop_
_entity_poly.entity_id
_entity_poly.type
_entity_poly.pdbx_seq_one_letter_code
_entity_poly.pdbx_strand_id
1 'polypeptide(L)'
;MKGLTLKTKLWILALIPVFGILIVTGVLMYSANAIYNDLLAQIHQEAFVAQSLVLNGDRDLYQGLVAKQAILQQGAGKDFEKNLKDFRENVAQVTERLGNAEKLLARNKASWEPFRLEGKTESVFDKFNTLNKDFPAWIKESEQQLDDIRTGKLAHGSVQQIEDPLFKKVRGNINEIGEILDIGAENSALANKQRMTAANISMGAVAVFVALLAVVIAFTTIRKIRRSVASILAASKAGKEGNLTVRTSMTGDDELAAVGHSLDAMLDSLR
;
A
#
# COMPACT_ATOMS: atom_id res chain seq x y z
N MET A 1 16.54 14.61 -37.44
CA MET A 1 16.67 13.42 -38.33
C MET A 1 17.18 13.73 -39.75
N LYS A 2 17.80 14.89 -40.01
CA LYS A 2 18.57 15.06 -41.26
C LYS A 2 19.90 14.30 -41.05
N GLY A 3 20.30 13.46 -42.01
CA GLY A 3 21.51 12.63 -41.93
C GLY A 3 21.36 11.25 -41.25
N LEU A 4 20.16 10.84 -40.80
CA LEU A 4 19.96 9.46 -40.33
C LEU A 4 19.70 8.52 -41.49
N THR A 5 20.34 7.35 -41.46
CA THR A 5 20.10 6.27 -42.41
C THR A 5 18.65 5.76 -42.34
N LEU A 6 18.12 5.27 -43.46
CA LEU A 6 16.80 4.66 -43.59
C LEU A 6 16.64 3.50 -42.61
N LYS A 7 17.67 2.65 -42.48
CA LYS A 7 17.69 1.55 -41.53
C LYS A 7 17.49 2.05 -40.09
N THR A 8 18.20 3.10 -39.69
CA THR A 8 18.08 3.69 -38.35
C THR A 8 16.70 4.32 -38.13
N LYS A 9 16.12 4.98 -39.14
CA LYS A 9 14.76 5.52 -39.05
C LYS A 9 13.71 4.43 -38.82
N LEU A 10 13.84 3.28 -39.49
CA LEU A 10 12.95 2.13 -39.32
C LEU A 10 13.11 1.48 -37.94
N TRP A 11 14.34 1.35 -37.44
CA TRP A 11 14.58 0.87 -36.08
C TRP A 11 14.01 1.81 -35.01
N ILE A 12 14.17 3.12 -35.18
CA ILE A 12 13.59 4.12 -34.28
C ILE A 12 12.06 4.00 -34.25
N LEU A 13 11.43 3.83 -35.41
CA LEU A 13 9.99 3.64 -35.54
C LEU A 13 9.48 2.42 -34.75
N ALA A 14 10.23 1.32 -34.80
CA ALA A 14 9.86 0.07 -34.12
C ALA A 14 10.20 0.09 -32.62
N LEU A 15 11.34 0.66 -32.25
CA LEU A 15 11.86 0.57 -30.88
C LEU A 15 11.27 1.60 -29.93
N ILE A 16 10.93 2.81 -30.39
CA ILE A 16 10.35 3.84 -29.51
C ILE A 16 9.05 3.36 -28.84
N PRO A 17 8.05 2.80 -29.57
CA PRO A 17 6.84 2.29 -28.95
C PRO A 17 7.12 1.16 -27.96
N VAL A 18 8.03 0.24 -28.31
CA VAL A 18 8.39 -0.92 -27.48
C VAL A 18 9.04 -0.47 -26.18
N PHE A 19 10.05 0.40 -26.24
CA PHE A 19 10.68 0.95 -25.03
C PHE A 19 9.69 1.78 -24.21
N GLY A 20 8.83 2.55 -24.86
CA GLY A 20 7.77 3.31 -24.20
C GLY A 20 6.86 2.41 -23.37
N ILE A 21 6.38 1.32 -23.96
CA ILE A 21 5.56 0.33 -23.25
C ILE A 21 6.33 -0.29 -22.09
N LEU A 22 7.56 -0.75 -22.32
CA LEU A 22 8.38 -1.39 -21.27
C LEU A 22 8.63 -0.47 -20.08
N ILE A 23 8.93 0.81 -20.33
CA ILE A 23 9.15 1.79 -19.26
C ILE A 23 7.86 2.01 -18.47
N VAL A 24 6.74 2.23 -19.16
CA VAL A 24 5.43 2.43 -18.50
C VAL A 24 5.05 1.21 -17.68
N THR A 25 5.19 0.00 -18.23
CA THR A 25 4.92 -1.25 -17.52
C THR A 25 5.85 -1.45 -16.32
N GLY A 26 7.15 -1.16 -16.46
CA GLY A 26 8.11 -1.28 -15.35
C GLY A 26 7.78 -0.32 -14.20
N VAL A 27 7.45 0.93 -14.52
CA VAL A 27 7.05 1.93 -13.53
C VAL A 27 5.72 1.57 -12.86
N LEU A 28 4.74 1.07 -13.63
CA LEU A 28 3.47 0.53 -13.11
C LEU A 28 3.72 -0.59 -12.10
N MET A 29 4.55 -1.56 -12.47
CA MET A 29 4.85 -2.71 -11.64
C MET A 29 5.59 -2.30 -10.36
N TYR A 30 6.56 -1.39 -10.45
CA TYR A 30 7.27 -0.87 -9.28
C TYR A 30 6.33 -0.13 -8.32
N SER A 31 5.51 0.79 -8.83
CA SER A 31 4.57 1.55 -8.01
C SER A 31 3.48 0.68 -7.40
N ALA A 32 2.95 -0.29 -8.16
CA ALA A 32 1.96 -1.22 -7.66
C ALA A 32 2.52 -2.08 -6.52
N ASN A 33 3.75 -2.59 -6.65
CA ASN A 33 4.41 -3.34 -5.59
C ASN A 33 4.68 -2.49 -4.35
N ALA A 34 5.11 -1.24 -4.52
CA ALA A 34 5.35 -0.33 -3.38
C ALA A 34 4.06 -0.06 -2.59
N ILE A 35 2.96 0.25 -3.29
CA ILE A 35 1.64 0.47 -2.66
C ILE A 35 1.12 -0.80 -2.00
N TYR A 36 1.27 -1.96 -2.67
CA TYR A 36 0.85 -3.25 -2.13
C TYR A 36 1.61 -3.61 -0.86
N ASN A 37 2.93 -3.41 -0.84
CA ASN A 37 3.75 -3.71 0.34
C ASN A 37 3.41 -2.80 1.52
N ASP A 38 3.15 -1.50 1.28
CA ASP A 38 2.71 -0.55 2.33
C ASP A 38 1.35 -0.96 2.91
N LEU A 39 0.40 -1.32 2.03
CA LEU A 39 -0.92 -1.84 2.42
C LEU A 39 -0.80 -3.12 3.26
N LEU A 40 0.02 -4.08 2.82
CA LEU A 40 0.20 -5.36 3.50
C LEU A 40 0.85 -5.17 4.88
N ALA A 41 1.84 -4.29 4.99
CA ALA A 41 2.49 -3.98 6.25
C ALA A 41 1.50 -3.33 7.24
N GLN A 42 0.85 -2.23 6.84
CA GLN A 42 -0.02 -1.46 7.74
C GLN A 42 -1.31 -2.19 8.11
N ILE A 43 -2.00 -2.79 7.14
CA ILE A 43 -3.31 -3.44 7.41
C ILE A 43 -3.12 -4.85 7.95
N HIS A 44 -2.31 -5.68 7.28
CA HIS A 44 -2.25 -7.10 7.62
C HIS A 44 -1.27 -7.40 8.74
N GLN A 45 -0.07 -6.83 8.72
CA GLN A 45 0.96 -7.18 9.71
C GLN A 45 0.85 -6.38 10.99
N GLU A 46 0.39 -5.13 10.91
CA GLU A 46 0.25 -4.24 12.06
C GLU A 46 -1.19 -4.23 12.57
N ALA A 47 -2.13 -3.65 11.82
CA ALA A 47 -3.49 -3.43 12.29
C ALA A 47 -4.23 -4.72 12.67
N PHE A 48 -4.28 -5.70 11.75
CA PHE A 48 -5.01 -6.94 11.96
C PHE A 48 -4.44 -7.78 13.11
N VAL A 49 -3.11 -7.89 13.20
CA VAL A 49 -2.46 -8.64 14.28
C VAL A 49 -2.64 -7.91 15.62
N ALA A 50 -2.45 -6.60 15.67
CA ALA A 50 -2.70 -5.80 16.86
C ALA A 50 -4.16 -5.92 17.31
N GLN A 51 -5.11 -5.82 16.38
CA GLN A 51 -6.54 -5.95 16.66
C GLN A 51 -6.90 -7.34 17.20
N SER A 52 -6.32 -8.38 16.62
CA SER A 52 -6.48 -9.75 17.15
C SER A 52 -5.94 -9.89 18.57
N LEU A 53 -4.77 -9.32 18.86
CA LEU A 53 -4.19 -9.32 20.21
C LEU A 53 -5.07 -8.54 21.20
N VAL A 54 -5.59 -7.38 20.80
CA VAL A 54 -6.47 -6.53 21.61
C VAL A 54 -7.79 -7.24 21.93
N LEU A 55 -8.46 -7.81 20.92
CA LEU A 55 -9.71 -8.57 21.11
C LEU A 55 -9.50 -9.79 22.01
N ASN A 56 -8.42 -10.53 21.79
CA ASN A 56 -8.08 -11.68 22.64
C ASN A 56 -7.69 -11.22 24.07
N GLY A 57 -7.11 -10.02 24.23
CA GLY A 57 -6.85 -9.40 25.51
C GLY A 57 -8.13 -8.99 26.25
N ASP A 58 -9.10 -8.36 25.58
CA ASP A 58 -10.40 -8.03 26.19
C ASP A 58 -11.14 -9.29 26.67
N ARG A 59 -11.12 -10.36 25.86
CA ARG A 59 -11.73 -11.64 26.23
C ARG A 59 -11.11 -12.20 27.51
N ASP A 60 -9.79 -12.26 27.59
CA ASP A 60 -9.11 -12.81 28.78
C ASP A 60 -9.34 -11.92 30.00
N LEU A 61 -9.37 -10.60 29.82
CA LEU A 61 -9.70 -9.66 30.90
C LEU A 61 -11.09 -10.00 31.49
N TYR A 62 -12.07 -10.24 30.61
CA TYR A 62 -13.40 -10.67 31.03
C TYR A 62 -13.40 -12.05 31.70
N GLN A 63 -12.66 -13.02 31.17
CA GLN A 63 -12.52 -14.35 31.78
C GLN A 63 -11.87 -14.29 33.17
N GLY A 64 -10.87 -13.43 33.36
CA GLY A 64 -10.29 -13.13 34.66
C GLY A 64 -11.32 -12.55 35.62
N LEU A 65 -12.11 -11.57 35.18
CA LEU A 65 -13.20 -11.02 36.01
C LEU A 65 -14.20 -12.11 36.44
N VAL A 66 -14.58 -13.02 35.53
CA VAL A 66 -15.49 -14.13 35.86
C VAL A 66 -14.90 -15.04 36.93
N ALA A 67 -13.62 -15.40 36.81
CA ALA A 67 -12.93 -16.22 37.82
C ALA A 67 -12.85 -15.52 39.19
N LYS A 68 -12.54 -14.22 39.20
CA LYS A 68 -12.58 -13.37 40.40
C LYS A 68 -13.97 -13.39 41.04
N GLN A 69 -15.02 -13.16 40.26
CA GLN A 69 -16.39 -13.13 40.77
C GLN A 69 -16.84 -14.48 41.33
N ALA A 70 -16.42 -15.59 40.71
CA ALA A 70 -16.70 -16.93 41.24
C ALA A 70 -16.13 -17.10 42.66
N ILE A 71 -14.91 -16.62 42.92
CA ILE A 71 -14.31 -16.64 44.26
C ILE A 71 -15.06 -15.74 45.23
N LEU A 72 -15.38 -14.50 44.82
CA LEU A 72 -16.09 -13.55 45.68
C LEU A 72 -17.48 -14.07 46.10
N GLN A 73 -18.13 -14.86 45.25
CA GLN A 73 -19.44 -15.46 45.54
C GLN A 73 -19.36 -16.75 46.35
N GLN A 74 -18.43 -17.66 45.99
CA GLN A 74 -18.38 -19.01 46.55
C GLN A 74 -17.43 -19.14 47.77
N GLY A 75 -16.54 -18.17 47.96
CA GLY A 75 -15.55 -18.15 49.04
C GLY A 75 -14.36 -19.09 48.81
N ALA A 76 -13.61 -19.36 49.89
CA ALA A 76 -12.42 -20.21 49.89
C ALA A 76 -12.72 -21.72 49.87
N GLY A 77 -13.75 -22.13 49.13
CA GLY A 77 -14.18 -23.53 49.01
C GLY A 77 -13.34 -24.35 48.02
N LYS A 78 -13.86 -25.52 47.63
CA LYS A 78 -13.16 -26.50 46.77
C LYS A 78 -12.62 -25.94 45.44
N ASP A 79 -13.31 -24.94 44.87
CA ASP A 79 -13.00 -24.37 43.55
C ASP A 79 -12.10 -23.12 43.64
N PHE A 80 -11.74 -22.69 44.84
CA PHE A 80 -10.97 -21.46 45.08
C PHE A 80 -9.63 -21.45 44.35
N GLU A 81 -8.80 -22.47 44.56
CA GLU A 81 -7.45 -22.54 43.95
C GLU A 81 -7.51 -22.63 42.43
N LYS A 82 -8.52 -23.33 41.89
CA LYS A 82 -8.75 -23.39 40.45
C LYS A 82 -9.09 -22.01 39.90
N ASN A 83 -10.08 -21.33 40.49
CA ASN A 83 -10.50 -20.00 40.02
C ASN A 83 -9.39 -18.96 40.23
N LEU A 84 -8.56 -19.09 41.27
CA LEU A 84 -7.44 -18.18 41.52
C LEU A 84 -6.36 -18.36 40.47
N LYS A 85 -6.07 -19.61 40.10
CA LYS A 85 -5.19 -19.93 38.98
C LYS A 85 -5.76 -19.38 37.67
N ASP A 86 -7.04 -19.62 37.37
CA ASP A 86 -7.71 -19.14 36.16
C ASP A 86 -7.64 -17.60 36.08
N PHE A 87 -7.88 -16.88 37.19
CA PHE A 87 -7.73 -15.43 37.26
C PHE A 87 -6.31 -14.97 36.89
N ARG A 88 -5.29 -15.54 37.53
CA ARG A 88 -3.88 -15.17 37.33
C ARG A 88 -3.39 -15.48 35.93
N GLU A 89 -3.78 -16.63 35.38
CA GLU A 89 -3.41 -17.01 34.01
C GLU A 89 -4.02 -16.05 32.98
N ASN A 90 -5.29 -15.69 33.15
CA ASN A 90 -5.93 -14.70 32.28
C ASN A 90 -5.26 -13.32 32.39
N VAL A 91 -4.95 -12.85 33.61
CA VAL A 91 -4.20 -11.59 33.83
C VAL A 91 -2.85 -11.60 33.11
N ALA A 92 -2.11 -12.71 33.20
CA ALA A 92 -0.82 -12.86 32.52
C ALA A 92 -0.98 -12.78 31.00
N GLN A 93 -2.00 -13.45 30.44
CA GLN A 93 -2.27 -13.43 29.00
C GLN A 93 -2.71 -12.04 28.50
N VAL A 94 -3.51 -11.29 29.29
CA VAL A 94 -3.84 -9.87 28.98
C VAL A 94 -2.57 -9.03 28.89
N THR A 95 -1.68 -9.15 29.87
CA THR A 95 -0.41 -8.42 29.92
C THR A 95 0.45 -8.72 28.69
N GLU A 96 0.59 -10.00 28.35
CA GLU A 96 1.35 -10.44 27.20
C GLU A 96 0.76 -9.92 25.89
N ARG A 97 -0.54 -10.10 25.66
CA ARG A 97 -1.20 -9.74 24.40
C ARG A 97 -1.20 -8.25 24.17
N LEU A 98 -1.57 -7.45 25.17
CA LEU A 98 -1.62 -6.00 25.04
C LEU A 98 -0.22 -5.39 24.95
N GLY A 99 0.76 -5.94 25.67
CA GLY A 99 2.16 -5.54 25.53
C GLY A 99 2.73 -5.88 24.14
N ASN A 100 2.33 -7.01 23.55
CA ASN A 100 2.71 -7.36 22.18
C ASN A 100 2.04 -6.47 21.14
N ALA A 101 0.77 -6.09 21.34
CA ALA A 101 0.08 -5.13 20.48
C ALA A 101 0.76 -3.76 20.53
N GLU A 102 1.09 -3.25 21.71
CA GLU A 102 1.81 -1.99 21.89
C GLU A 102 3.17 -2.01 21.17
N LYS A 103 3.97 -3.06 21.39
CA LYS A 103 5.28 -3.23 20.74
C LYS A 103 5.18 -3.30 19.22
N LEU A 104 4.13 -3.95 18.69
CA LEU A 104 3.91 -4.06 17.26
C LEU A 104 3.66 -2.68 16.63
N LEU A 105 2.75 -1.89 17.23
CA LEU A 105 2.41 -0.55 16.74
C LEU A 105 3.57 0.44 16.91
N ALA A 106 4.36 0.28 17.98
CA ALA A 106 5.52 1.13 18.23
C ALA A 106 6.61 1.02 17.14
N ARG A 107 6.66 -0.08 16.37
CA ARG A 107 7.60 -0.23 15.24
C ARG A 107 7.38 0.81 14.15
N ASN A 108 6.14 1.26 13.97
CA ASN A 108 5.75 2.27 13.01
C ASN A 108 4.92 3.38 13.68
N LYS A 109 5.44 3.90 14.80
CA LYS A 109 4.75 4.89 15.62
C LYS A 109 4.21 6.07 14.82
N ALA A 110 4.98 6.60 13.87
CA ALA A 110 4.58 7.76 13.07
C ALA A 110 3.31 7.52 12.23
N SER A 111 3.04 6.29 11.80
CA SER A 111 1.81 5.95 11.07
C SER A 111 0.59 5.83 11.97
N TRP A 112 0.77 5.41 13.23
CA TRP A 112 -0.33 5.15 14.16
C TRP A 112 -0.64 6.33 15.09
N GLU A 113 0.38 7.14 15.41
CA GLU A 113 0.29 8.31 16.28
C GLU A 113 -0.72 9.37 15.83
N PRO A 114 -1.15 9.51 14.56
CA PRO A 114 -2.18 10.48 14.18
C PRO A 114 -3.62 10.04 14.45
N PHE A 115 -3.90 8.75 14.64
CA PHE A 115 -5.28 8.25 14.72
C PHE A 115 -5.91 8.49 16.08
N ARG A 116 -7.14 9.00 16.10
CA ARG A 116 -7.92 9.37 17.28
C ARG A 116 -9.36 8.94 17.11
N LEU A 117 -10.05 8.74 18.23
CA LEU A 117 -11.51 8.68 18.24
C LEU A 117 -12.10 10.08 18.01
N GLU A 118 -13.28 10.12 17.42
CA GLU A 118 -14.00 11.37 17.19
C GLU A 118 -14.22 12.13 18.51
N GLY A 119 -13.87 13.42 18.53
CA GLY A 119 -13.98 14.27 19.72
C GLY A 119 -12.95 14.00 20.82
N LYS A 120 -11.98 13.10 20.62
CA LYS A 120 -10.90 12.80 21.59
C LYS A 120 -9.54 13.25 21.06
N THR A 121 -8.64 13.60 21.98
CA THR A 121 -7.27 14.07 21.67
C THR A 121 -6.20 13.00 21.88
N GLU A 122 -6.54 11.90 22.54
CA GLU A 122 -5.61 10.84 22.95
C GLU A 122 -5.36 9.83 21.84
N SER A 123 -4.08 9.54 21.58
CA SER A 123 -3.64 8.54 20.61
C SER A 123 -3.77 7.13 21.14
N VAL A 124 -3.60 6.14 20.25
CA VAL A 124 -3.48 4.74 20.69
C VAL A 124 -2.38 4.55 21.73
N PHE A 125 -1.27 5.30 21.64
CA PHE A 125 -0.16 5.21 22.60
C PHE A 125 -0.51 5.90 23.93
N ASP A 126 -1.28 6.97 23.92
CA ASP A 126 -1.82 7.57 25.15
C ASP A 126 -2.77 6.59 25.87
N LYS A 127 -3.56 5.83 25.11
CA LYS A 127 -4.39 4.75 25.63
C LYS A 127 -3.53 3.63 26.22
N PHE A 128 -2.50 3.16 25.53
CA PHE A 128 -1.57 2.18 26.13
C PHE A 128 -0.89 2.70 27.40
N ASN A 129 -0.47 3.97 27.44
CA ASN A 129 0.08 4.59 28.65
C ASN A 129 -0.91 4.57 29.82
N THR A 130 -2.18 4.89 29.54
CA THR A 130 -3.25 4.82 30.55
C THR A 130 -3.50 3.39 31.01
N LEU A 131 -3.47 2.43 30.08
CA LEU A 131 -3.66 1.01 30.38
C LEU A 131 -2.55 0.48 31.28
N ASN A 132 -1.29 0.82 30.96
CA ASN A 132 -0.10 0.44 31.70
C ASN A 132 -0.10 1.00 33.14
N LYS A 133 -0.92 2.02 33.42
CA LYS A 133 -1.16 2.55 34.77
C LYS A 133 -2.34 1.85 35.47
N ASP A 134 -3.48 1.76 34.79
CA ASP A 134 -4.74 1.33 35.41
C ASP A 134 -4.84 -0.19 35.59
N PHE A 135 -4.27 -0.97 34.66
CA PHE A 135 -4.36 -2.43 34.70
C PHE A 135 -3.59 -3.04 35.90
N PRO A 136 -2.36 -2.63 36.22
CA PRO A 136 -1.69 -3.08 37.45
C PRO A 136 -2.45 -2.73 38.73
N ALA A 137 -3.14 -1.58 38.76
CA ALA A 137 -3.97 -1.20 39.90
C ALA A 137 -5.15 -2.17 40.06
N TRP A 138 -5.82 -2.53 38.96
CA TRP A 138 -6.91 -3.51 38.96
C TRP A 138 -6.46 -4.90 39.43
N ILE A 139 -5.28 -5.35 38.97
CA ILE A 139 -4.70 -6.63 39.40
C ILE A 139 -4.46 -6.61 40.91
N LYS A 140 -3.82 -5.54 41.41
CA LYS A 140 -3.50 -5.40 42.84
C LYS A 140 -4.75 -5.41 43.71
N GLU A 141 -5.77 -4.63 43.34
CA GLU A 141 -7.03 -4.58 44.08
C GLU A 141 -7.75 -5.94 44.05
N SER A 142 -7.75 -6.59 42.88
CA SER A 142 -8.35 -7.92 42.73
C SER A 142 -7.64 -8.96 43.58
N GLU A 143 -6.30 -9.06 43.51
CA GLU A 143 -5.53 -10.00 44.35
C GLU A 143 -5.76 -9.76 45.84
N GLN A 144 -5.84 -8.50 46.27
CA GLN A 144 -6.15 -8.16 47.66
C GLN A 144 -7.52 -8.67 48.07
N GLN A 145 -8.56 -8.46 47.24
CA GLN A 145 -9.90 -8.97 47.51
C GLN A 145 -9.94 -10.51 47.58
N LEU A 146 -9.19 -11.20 46.70
CA LEU A 146 -9.09 -12.66 46.70
C LEU A 146 -8.36 -13.18 47.96
N ASP A 147 -7.32 -12.48 48.42
CA ASP A 147 -6.63 -12.79 49.67
C ASP A 147 -7.50 -12.53 50.92
N ASP A 148 -8.29 -11.46 50.90
CA ASP A 148 -9.22 -11.16 51.99
C ASP A 148 -10.33 -12.23 52.10
N ILE A 149 -10.80 -12.79 50.98
CA ILE A 149 -11.67 -13.99 50.98
C ILE A 149 -10.95 -15.20 51.58
N ARG A 150 -9.69 -15.43 51.16
CA ARG A 150 -8.89 -16.57 51.64
C ARG A 150 -8.63 -16.53 53.14
N THR A 151 -8.34 -15.34 53.67
CA THR A 151 -8.03 -15.11 55.09
C THR A 151 -9.28 -14.89 55.95
N GLY A 152 -10.47 -14.86 55.34
CA GLY A 152 -11.74 -14.64 56.04
C GLY A 152 -11.97 -13.19 56.48
N LYS A 153 -11.13 -12.23 56.04
CA LYS A 153 -11.33 -10.79 56.27
C LYS A 153 -12.53 -10.25 55.49
N LEU A 154 -12.84 -10.86 54.35
CA LEU A 154 -14.01 -10.56 53.53
C LEU A 154 -14.94 -11.78 53.53
N ALA A 155 -16.22 -11.55 53.85
CA ALA A 155 -17.23 -12.59 53.74
C ALA A 155 -17.56 -12.84 52.25
N HIS A 156 -17.70 -14.11 51.86
CA HIS A 156 -18.18 -14.43 50.52
C HIS A 156 -19.64 -14.00 50.36
N GLY A 157 -20.04 -13.60 49.15
CA GLY A 157 -21.39 -13.10 48.86
C GLY A 157 -21.70 -11.70 49.43
N SER A 158 -20.79 -11.07 50.19
CA SER A 158 -20.98 -9.69 50.68
C SER A 158 -20.70 -8.64 49.61
N VAL A 159 -19.95 -9.00 48.56
CA VAL A 159 -19.73 -8.15 47.39
C VAL A 159 -20.88 -8.38 46.40
N GLN A 160 -21.87 -7.50 46.42
CA GLN A 160 -22.89 -7.46 45.39
C GLN A 160 -22.23 -7.04 44.06
N GLN A 161 -22.59 -7.69 42.95
CA GLN A 161 -22.05 -7.53 41.57
C GLN A 161 -22.21 -6.12 40.97
N ILE A 162 -22.27 -5.05 41.76
CA ILE A 162 -22.88 -3.78 41.36
C ILE A 162 -22.06 -2.98 40.34
N GLU A 163 -20.77 -3.28 40.16
CA GLU A 163 -19.88 -2.94 39.02
C GLU A 163 -18.47 -2.72 39.58
N ASP A 164 -17.44 -3.34 38.98
CA ASP A 164 -16.03 -3.05 39.26
C ASP A 164 -15.63 -1.81 38.44
N PRO A 165 -15.54 -0.60 39.03
CA PRO A 165 -15.35 0.63 38.25
C PRO A 165 -13.97 0.67 37.59
N LEU A 166 -12.98 0.06 38.24
CA LEU A 166 -11.62 -0.01 37.72
C LEU A 166 -11.53 -1.00 36.57
N PHE A 167 -12.23 -2.14 36.65
CA PHE A 167 -12.42 -3.04 35.51
C PHE A 167 -13.05 -2.31 34.33
N LYS A 168 -14.14 -1.56 34.55
CA LYS A 168 -14.80 -0.80 33.48
C LYS A 168 -13.84 0.19 32.82
N LYS A 169 -13.03 0.87 33.61
CA LYS A 169 -12.02 1.81 33.12
C LYS A 169 -10.96 1.11 32.26
N VAL A 170 -10.38 0.01 32.76
CA VAL A 170 -9.39 -0.79 32.02
C VAL A 170 -9.99 -1.29 30.71
N ARG A 171 -11.17 -1.91 30.76
CA ARG A 171 -11.87 -2.44 29.60
C ARG A 171 -12.23 -1.36 28.58
N GLY A 172 -12.75 -0.23 29.05
CA GLY A 172 -13.07 0.91 28.20
C GLY A 172 -11.83 1.38 27.43
N ASN A 173 -10.68 1.41 28.08
CA ASN A 173 -9.42 1.77 27.44
C ASN A 173 -8.97 0.74 26.39
N ILE A 174 -9.13 -0.57 26.64
CA ILE A 174 -8.88 -1.63 25.64
C ILE A 174 -9.83 -1.49 24.45
N ASN A 175 -11.11 -1.21 24.70
CA ASN A 175 -12.09 -0.99 23.65
C ASN A 175 -11.70 0.21 22.77
N GLU A 176 -11.31 1.33 23.39
CA GLU A 176 -10.85 2.50 22.65
C GLU A 176 -9.58 2.26 21.84
N ILE A 177 -8.64 1.43 22.34
CA ILE A 177 -7.49 0.98 21.54
C ILE A 177 -7.98 0.25 20.28
N GLY A 178 -8.92 -0.70 20.44
CA GLY A 178 -9.47 -1.45 19.31
C GLY A 178 -10.18 -0.58 18.29
N GLU A 179 -10.97 0.39 18.74
CA GLU A 179 -11.66 1.35 17.86
C GLU A 179 -10.67 2.25 17.09
N ILE A 180 -9.59 2.71 17.75
CA ILE A 180 -8.55 3.50 17.07
C ILE A 180 -7.82 2.65 16.02
N LEU A 181 -7.60 1.37 16.29
CA LEU A 181 -7.00 0.44 15.31
C LEU A 181 -7.89 0.26 14.08
N ASP A 182 -9.20 0.12 14.26
CA ASP A 182 -10.15 0.01 13.15
C ASP A 182 -10.16 1.28 12.29
N ILE A 183 -10.18 2.47 12.92
CA ILE A 183 -10.08 3.76 12.23
C ILE A 183 -8.76 3.86 11.44
N GLY A 184 -7.65 3.47 12.07
CA GLY A 184 -6.34 3.52 11.43
C GLY A 184 -6.24 2.57 10.23
N ALA A 185 -6.80 1.36 10.35
CA ALA A 185 -6.86 0.40 9.26
C ALA A 185 -7.71 0.89 8.08
N GLU A 186 -8.90 1.43 8.36
CA GLU A 186 -9.81 1.95 7.34
C GLU A 186 -9.20 3.15 6.61
N ASN A 187 -8.68 4.13 7.36
CA ASN A 187 -8.03 5.31 6.77
C ASN A 187 -6.79 4.94 5.95
N SER A 188 -6.00 3.98 6.41
CA SER A 188 -4.84 3.49 5.67
C SER A 188 -5.26 2.78 4.38
N ALA A 189 -6.36 2.01 4.40
CA ALA A 189 -6.94 1.38 3.21
C ALA A 189 -7.43 2.42 2.20
N LEU A 190 -8.15 3.44 2.67
CA LEU A 190 -8.65 4.54 1.85
C LEU A 190 -7.50 5.35 1.23
N ALA A 191 -6.48 5.71 2.01
CA ALA A 191 -5.31 6.41 1.53
C ALA A 191 -4.53 5.59 0.50
N ASN A 192 -4.38 4.28 0.70
CA ASN A 192 -3.78 3.38 -0.29
C ASN A 192 -4.62 3.29 -1.59
N LYS A 193 -5.94 3.20 -1.47
CA LYS A 193 -6.84 3.19 -2.63
C LYS A 193 -6.76 4.50 -3.44
N GLN A 194 -6.68 5.64 -2.76
CA GLN A 194 -6.49 6.95 -3.40
C GLN A 194 -5.12 7.05 -4.08
N ARG A 195 -4.04 6.64 -3.41
CA ARG A 195 -2.69 6.57 -3.99
C ARG A 195 -2.65 5.67 -5.24
N MET A 196 -3.28 4.51 -5.18
CA MET A 196 -3.38 3.58 -6.32
C MET A 196 -4.17 4.18 -7.49
N THR A 197 -5.28 4.89 -7.20
CA THR A 197 -6.08 5.56 -8.22
C THR A 197 -5.29 6.70 -8.89
N ALA A 198 -4.62 7.54 -8.10
CA ALA A 198 -3.79 8.63 -8.62
C ALA A 198 -2.59 8.10 -9.44
N ALA A 199 -1.95 7.02 -9.00
CA ALA A 199 -0.90 6.34 -9.74
C ALA A 199 -1.43 5.82 -11.09
N ASN A 200 -2.57 5.15 -11.10
CA ASN A 200 -3.19 4.65 -12.33
C ASN A 200 -3.56 5.78 -13.31
N ILE A 201 -4.14 6.89 -12.82
CA ILE A 201 -4.48 8.04 -13.66
C ILE A 201 -3.22 8.68 -14.25
N SER A 202 -2.23 8.97 -13.42
CA SER A 202 -0.98 9.61 -13.88
C SER A 202 -0.22 8.74 -14.88
N MET A 203 -0.16 7.43 -14.65
CA MET A 203 0.48 6.49 -15.57
C MET A 203 -0.32 6.31 -16.87
N GLY A 204 -1.65 6.30 -16.80
CA GLY A 204 -2.51 6.34 -17.99
C GLY A 204 -2.24 7.57 -18.84
N ALA A 205 -2.09 8.75 -18.23
CA ALA A 205 -1.75 9.99 -18.92
C ALA A 205 -0.36 9.91 -19.59
N VAL A 206 0.65 9.37 -18.90
CA VAL A 206 1.99 9.14 -19.47
C VAL A 206 1.94 8.14 -20.63
N ALA A 207 1.18 7.05 -20.50
CA ALA A 207 1.02 6.06 -21.56
C ALA A 207 0.39 6.66 -22.83
N VAL A 208 -0.68 7.45 -22.67
CA VAL A 208 -1.32 8.17 -23.78
C VAL A 208 -0.35 9.16 -24.41
N PHE A 209 0.41 9.90 -23.61
CA PHE A 209 1.41 10.84 -24.10
C PHE A 209 2.49 10.14 -24.93
N VAL A 210 3.05 9.04 -24.44
CA VAL A 210 4.05 8.24 -25.16
C VAL A 210 3.47 7.66 -26.45
N ALA A 211 2.23 7.17 -26.42
CA ALA A 211 1.55 6.66 -27.61
C ALA A 211 1.33 7.76 -28.67
N LEU A 212 0.87 8.95 -28.27
CA LEU A 212 0.72 10.09 -29.18
C LEU A 212 2.05 10.51 -29.80
N LEU A 213 3.12 10.55 -28.99
CA LEU A 213 4.46 10.90 -29.45
C LEU A 213 4.99 9.86 -30.46
N ALA A 214 4.75 8.57 -30.21
CA ALA A 214 5.05 7.49 -31.15
C ALA A 214 4.27 7.64 -32.48
N VAL A 215 2.98 7.96 -32.42
CA VAL A 215 2.14 8.19 -33.61
C VAL A 215 2.65 9.38 -34.43
N VAL A 216 3.02 10.50 -33.77
CA VAL A 216 3.57 11.68 -34.46
C VAL A 216 4.91 11.36 -35.13
N ILE A 217 5.81 10.65 -34.45
CA ILE A 217 7.09 10.21 -35.03
C ILE A 217 6.84 9.27 -36.21
N ALA A 218 5.89 8.34 -36.08
CA ALA A 218 5.53 7.41 -37.14
C ALA A 218 4.97 8.13 -38.36
N PHE A 219 3.99 8.99 -38.17
CA PHE A 219 3.37 9.75 -39.24
C PHE A 219 4.38 10.62 -40.00
N THR A 220 5.24 11.34 -39.27
CA THR A 220 6.26 12.20 -39.89
C THR A 220 7.34 11.41 -40.63
N THR A 221 7.76 10.26 -40.11
CA THR A 221 8.77 9.39 -40.74
C THR A 221 8.20 8.71 -41.99
N ILE A 222 7.01 8.10 -41.89
CA ILE A 222 6.33 7.45 -43.02
C ILE A 222 6.06 8.46 -44.13
N ARG A 223 5.59 9.68 -43.79
CA ARG A 223 5.35 10.73 -44.79
C ARG A 223 6.61 11.13 -45.54
N LYS A 224 7.76 11.22 -44.86
CA LYS A 224 9.05 11.53 -45.48
C LYS A 224 9.49 10.41 -46.41
N ILE A 225 9.46 9.16 -45.95
CA ILE A 225 9.81 7.99 -46.76
C ILE A 225 8.93 7.90 -48.01
N ARG A 226 7.60 8.02 -47.86
CA ARG A 226 6.65 7.98 -48.99
C ARG A 226 6.96 9.05 -50.04
N ARG A 227 7.28 10.29 -49.62
CA ARG A 227 7.62 11.38 -50.54
C ARG A 227 8.92 11.10 -51.30
N SER A 228 9.96 10.63 -50.61
CA SER A 228 11.23 10.27 -51.25
C SER A 228 11.06 9.13 -52.24
N VAL A 229 10.36 8.06 -51.86
CA VAL A 229 10.07 6.92 -52.74
C VAL A 229 9.24 7.34 -53.96
N ALA A 230 8.20 8.16 -53.77
CA ALA A 230 7.36 8.63 -54.87
C ALA A 230 8.14 9.49 -55.88
N SER A 231 9.07 10.33 -55.41
CA SER A 231 9.91 11.15 -56.29
C SER A 231 10.84 10.29 -57.15
N ILE A 232 11.50 9.31 -56.53
CA ILE A 232 12.38 8.37 -57.23
C ILE A 232 11.59 7.55 -58.27
N LEU A 233 10.41 7.04 -57.89
CA LEU A 233 9.53 6.30 -58.81
C LEU A 233 9.06 7.17 -60.00
N ALA A 234 8.71 8.43 -59.75
CA ALA A 234 8.27 9.35 -60.79
C ALA A 234 9.38 9.66 -61.80
N ALA A 235 10.59 9.99 -61.32
CA ALA A 235 11.75 10.24 -62.19
C ALA A 235 12.16 8.99 -62.98
N SER A 236 12.15 7.82 -62.34
CA SER A 236 12.45 6.54 -63.00
C SER A 236 11.45 6.23 -64.11
N LYS A 237 10.15 6.43 -63.86
CA LYS A 237 9.11 6.22 -64.87
C LYS A 237 9.24 7.20 -66.04
N ALA A 238 9.49 8.48 -65.76
CA ALA A 238 9.71 9.48 -66.80
C ALA A 238 10.94 9.15 -67.67
N GLY A 239 12.04 8.72 -67.05
CA GLY A 239 13.24 8.27 -67.78
C GLY A 239 12.97 7.06 -68.67
N LYS A 240 12.19 6.07 -68.18
CA LYS A 240 11.76 4.92 -68.98
C LYS A 240 10.92 5.33 -70.20
N GLU A 241 10.10 6.37 -70.05
CA GLU A 241 9.26 6.93 -71.12
C GLU A 241 10.03 7.88 -72.05
N GLY A 242 11.35 8.00 -71.90
CA GLY A 242 12.23 8.82 -72.74
C GLY A 242 12.35 10.28 -72.29
N ASN A 243 11.68 10.68 -71.21
CA ASN A 243 11.82 12.02 -70.65
C ASN A 243 12.99 12.08 -69.65
N LEU A 244 14.18 12.34 -70.18
CA LEU A 244 15.41 12.47 -69.41
C LEU A 244 15.56 13.82 -68.69
N THR A 245 14.58 14.73 -68.81
CA THR A 245 14.66 16.06 -68.17
C THR A 245 14.26 16.07 -66.70
N VAL A 246 13.48 15.08 -66.27
CA VAL A 246 12.96 14.96 -64.89
C VAL A 246 14.06 14.58 -63.91
N ARG A 247 14.09 15.22 -62.74
CA ARG A 247 15.06 14.97 -61.67
C ARG A 247 14.35 14.65 -60.36
N THR A 248 14.95 13.80 -59.54
CA THR A 248 14.40 13.39 -58.24
C THR A 248 14.36 14.53 -57.22
N SER A 249 15.24 15.52 -57.38
CA SER A 249 15.34 16.70 -56.49
C SER A 249 15.50 16.32 -55.01
N MET A 250 16.18 15.21 -54.72
CA MET A 250 16.44 14.77 -53.35
C MET A 250 17.34 15.75 -52.61
N THR A 251 16.99 16.02 -51.35
CA THR A 251 17.75 16.92 -50.46
C THR A 251 18.03 16.17 -49.15
N GLY A 252 19.12 15.42 -49.10
CA GLY A 252 19.54 14.67 -47.92
C GLY A 252 20.71 13.72 -48.19
N ASP A 253 21.21 13.10 -47.13
CA ASP A 253 22.38 12.20 -47.17
C ASP A 253 22.03 10.76 -46.73
N ASP A 254 20.74 10.39 -46.78
CA ASP A 254 20.30 9.03 -46.47
C ASP A 254 20.33 8.14 -47.73
N GLU A 255 20.12 6.83 -47.54
CA GLU A 255 20.18 5.85 -48.62
C GLU A 255 19.17 6.15 -49.74
N LEU A 256 18.02 6.76 -49.44
CA LEU A 256 17.04 7.15 -50.47
C LEU A 256 17.56 8.34 -51.28
N ALA A 257 18.18 9.32 -50.63
CA ALA A 257 18.80 10.43 -51.34
C ALA A 257 20.00 9.98 -52.18
N ALA A 258 20.83 9.07 -51.69
CA ALA A 258 21.93 8.47 -52.46
C ALA A 258 21.43 7.75 -53.72
N VAL A 259 20.32 7.00 -53.62
CA VAL A 259 19.66 6.37 -54.77
C VAL A 259 19.10 7.42 -55.73
N GLY A 260 18.48 8.49 -55.22
CA GLY A 260 17.97 9.58 -56.03
C GLY A 260 19.06 10.30 -56.83
N HIS A 261 20.18 10.63 -56.18
CA HIS A 261 21.33 11.25 -56.83
C HIS A 261 21.97 10.35 -57.89
N SER A 262 22.07 9.05 -57.61
CA SER A 262 22.59 8.07 -58.58
C SER A 262 21.67 7.95 -59.81
N LEU A 263 20.35 7.97 -59.60
CA LEU A 263 19.37 7.98 -60.70
C LEU A 263 19.47 9.25 -61.54
N ASP A 264 19.60 10.42 -60.90
CA ASP A 264 19.76 11.70 -61.60
C ASP A 264 21.03 11.70 -62.48
N ALA A 265 22.16 11.20 -61.95
CA ALA A 265 23.42 11.08 -62.70
C ALA A 265 23.32 10.10 -63.89
N MET A 266 22.58 9.00 -63.75
CA MET A 266 22.32 8.06 -64.86
C MET A 266 21.43 8.71 -65.95
N LEU A 267 20.43 9.50 -65.56
CA LEU A 267 19.60 10.22 -66.52
C LEU A 267 20.39 11.33 -67.22
N ASP A 268 21.41 11.91 -66.57
CA ASP A 268 22.34 12.86 -67.20
C ASP A 268 23.26 12.18 -68.22
N SER A 269 23.71 10.95 -67.98
CA SER A 269 24.62 10.23 -68.91
C SER A 269 23.94 9.65 -70.16
N LEU A 270 22.61 9.53 -70.15
CA LEU A 270 21.81 9.04 -71.27
C LEU A 270 21.28 10.15 -72.18
N ARG A 271 21.46 11.42 -71.81
CA ARG A 271 21.12 12.58 -72.64
C ARG A 271 22.16 12.80 -73.72
#